data_AF-A0A183HTA2-F1
#
_entry.id   AF-A0A183HTA2-F1
#
_cell.length_a   1.000
_cell.length_b   1.000
_cell.length_c   1.000
_cell.angle_alpha   90.00
_cell.angle_beta   90.00
_cell.angle_gamma   90.00
#
_symmetry.space_group_name_H-M   'P 1'
#
loop_
_entity.id
_entity.type
_entity.pdbx_description
1 polymer ?
#
loop_
_entity_poly.entity_id
_entity_poly.type
_entity_poly.pdbx_seq_one_letter_code
_entity_poly.pdbx_strand_id
1 'polypeptide(L)'
;MLHFIHFSFEGNEFGHPEWLDFPRVGNNESFHYCRRQWNLVDDELLRYKYLNNFDRAMNSLEEKHSFLSRGPAYTSWKHQDDKVIAFERAGLLFVFNFHTNKSFSDYKIGIEVAGE
;
A
#
# COMPACT_ATOMS: atom_id res chain seq x y z
N MET A 1 -4.00 -11.89 21.68
CA MET A 1 -3.44 -10.74 20.93
C MET A 1 -3.83 -10.95 19.48
N LEU A 2 -4.59 -10.06 18.85
CA LEU A 2 -4.87 -10.18 17.41
C LEU A 2 -3.60 -9.78 16.65
N HIS A 3 -3.03 -10.71 15.90
CA HIS A 3 -1.96 -10.43 14.94
C HIS A 3 -2.63 -10.11 13.60
N PHE A 4 -2.38 -8.92 13.08
CA PHE A 4 -2.78 -8.58 11.72
C PHE A 4 -1.71 -9.11 10.76
N ILE A 5 -2.13 -9.46 9.54
CA ILE A 5 -1.23 -9.97 8.51
C ILE A 5 -1.38 -9.16 7.23
N HIS A 6 -0.30 -9.04 6.48
CA HIS A 6 -0.30 -8.51 5.13
C HIS A 6 0.03 -9.64 4.15
N PHE A 7 -0.65 -9.69 3.02
CA PHE A 7 -0.42 -10.66 1.95
C PHE A 7 -0.50 -9.93 0.61
N SER A 8 0.46 -10.20 -0.26
CA SER A 8 0.48 -9.75 -1.65
C SER A 8 0.60 -10.96 -2.58
N PHE A 9 -0.13 -10.91 -3.69
CA PHE A 9 -0.03 -11.92 -4.74
C PHE A 9 1.02 -11.49 -5.76
N GLU A 10 1.85 -12.44 -6.20
CA GLU A 10 2.98 -12.20 -7.11
C GLU A 10 2.58 -11.32 -8.30
N GLY A 11 3.25 -10.17 -8.46
CA GLY A 11 2.98 -9.16 -9.47
C GLY A 11 2.29 -7.90 -8.93
N ASN A 12 1.49 -8.02 -7.87
CA ASN A 12 0.68 -6.90 -7.38
C ASN A 12 1.53 -5.84 -6.66
N GLU A 13 2.68 -6.22 -6.11
CA GLU A 13 3.63 -5.34 -5.42
C GLU A 13 4.20 -4.23 -6.32
N PHE A 14 4.24 -4.46 -7.63
CA PHE A 14 4.64 -3.46 -8.62
C PHE A 14 3.50 -3.04 -9.56
N GLY A 15 2.26 -3.49 -9.31
CA GLY A 15 1.11 -3.18 -10.14
C GLY A 15 1.21 -3.82 -11.54
N HIS A 16 1.53 -5.11 -11.61
CA HIS A 16 1.60 -5.86 -12.85
C HIS A 16 0.33 -5.63 -13.71
N PRO A 17 0.50 -5.27 -15.00
CA PRO A 17 -0.63 -4.94 -15.87
C PRO A 17 -1.41 -6.20 -16.29
N GLU A 18 -2.45 -6.01 -17.10
CA GLU A 18 -3.29 -7.09 -17.65
C GLU A 18 -4.00 -7.90 -16.55
N TRP A 19 -4.20 -9.20 -16.77
CA TRP A 19 -4.85 -10.14 -15.85
C TRP A 19 -4.20 -11.51 -15.96
N LEU A 20 -4.45 -12.40 -15.00
CA LEU A 20 -4.03 -13.80 -15.04
C LEU A 20 -5.15 -14.65 -15.65
N ASP A 21 -4.86 -15.40 -16.72
CA ASP A 21 -5.76 -16.39 -17.31
C ASP A 21 -4.99 -17.67 -17.61
N PHE A 22 -5.49 -18.80 -17.11
CA PHE A 22 -4.90 -20.12 -17.33
C PHE A 22 -5.35 -20.70 -18.68
N PRO A 23 -4.56 -21.58 -19.31
CA PRO A 23 -4.99 -22.33 -20.49
C PRO A 23 -6.30 -23.05 -20.24
N ARG A 24 -7.27 -22.84 -21.14
CA ARG A 24 -8.58 -23.49 -21.15
C ARG A 24 -9.20 -23.44 -22.53
N VAL A 25 -10.21 -24.26 -22.78
CA VAL A 25 -10.93 -24.30 -24.07
C VAL A 25 -11.42 -22.90 -24.50
N GLY A 26 -11.92 -22.10 -23.56
CA GLY A 26 -12.43 -20.75 -23.84
C GLY A 26 -11.36 -19.70 -24.19
N ASN A 27 -10.07 -20.04 -24.14
CA ASN A 27 -8.97 -19.21 -24.65
C ASN A 27 -8.03 -19.99 -25.58
N ASN A 28 -8.50 -21.09 -26.18
CA ASN A 28 -7.74 -21.98 -27.06
C ASN A 28 -6.47 -22.54 -26.42
N GLU A 29 -6.53 -22.91 -25.14
CA GLU A 29 -5.38 -23.42 -24.37
C GLU A 29 -4.18 -22.45 -24.38
N SER A 30 -4.47 -21.14 -24.38
CA SER A 30 -3.46 -20.10 -24.46
C SER A 30 -2.72 -19.89 -23.14
N PHE A 31 -1.40 -19.83 -23.21
CA PHE A 31 -0.52 -19.48 -22.10
C PHE A 31 -0.17 -17.98 -22.05
N HIS A 32 -0.70 -17.16 -22.96
CA HIS A 32 -0.28 -15.77 -23.14
C HIS A 32 -0.38 -14.93 -21.85
N TYR A 33 -1.45 -15.13 -21.08
CA TYR A 33 -1.70 -14.43 -19.81
C TYR A 33 -1.30 -15.25 -18.56
N CYS A 34 -0.84 -16.48 -18.73
CA CYS A 34 -0.40 -17.35 -17.64
C CYS A 34 1.08 -17.13 -17.31
N ARG A 35 1.47 -15.87 -17.07
CA ARG A 35 2.87 -15.47 -16.85
C ARG A 35 3.00 -14.23 -15.97
N ARG A 36 4.25 -13.91 -15.61
CA ARG A 36 4.65 -12.64 -14.99
C ARG A 36 5.69 -11.94 -15.84
N GLN A 37 5.52 -10.64 -16.01
CA GLN A 37 6.36 -9.76 -16.83
C GLN A 37 7.40 -9.05 -15.94
N TRP A 38 8.34 -9.81 -15.40
CA TRP A 38 9.36 -9.29 -14.48
C TRP A 38 10.24 -8.20 -15.09
N ASN A 39 10.43 -8.21 -16.40
CA ASN A 39 11.13 -7.16 -17.12
C ASN A 39 10.50 -5.76 -16.93
N LEU A 40 9.21 -5.66 -16.55
CA LEU A 40 8.54 -4.37 -16.34
C LEU A 40 9.10 -3.60 -15.14
N VAL A 41 9.55 -4.30 -14.09
CA VAL A 41 10.10 -3.64 -12.89
C VAL A 41 11.57 -3.26 -13.08
N ASP A 42 12.30 -3.97 -13.94
CA ASP A 42 13.71 -3.74 -14.24
C ASP A 42 13.93 -2.64 -15.30
N ASP A 43 12.92 -2.34 -16.12
CA ASP A 43 13.02 -1.32 -17.17
C ASP A 43 12.97 0.10 -16.58
N GLU A 44 14.10 0.81 -16.65
CA GLU A 44 14.27 2.17 -16.12
C GLU A 44 13.42 3.23 -16.84
N LEU A 45 12.92 2.96 -18.04
CA LEU A 45 12.03 3.86 -18.77
C LEU A 45 10.56 3.71 -18.34
N LEU A 46 10.22 2.62 -17.63
CA LEU A 46 8.89 2.37 -17.10
C LEU A 46 8.75 2.87 -15.65
N ARG A 47 7.49 2.92 -15.19
CA ARG A 47 7.13 3.47 -13.87
C ARG A 47 6.83 2.41 -12.80
N TYR A 48 6.80 1.12 -13.15
CA TYR A 48 6.49 0.03 -12.22
C TYR A 48 7.47 -0.02 -11.03
N LYS A 49 8.73 0.38 -11.26
CA LYS A 49 9.75 0.53 -10.20
C LYS A 49 9.30 1.40 -9.02
N TYR A 50 8.45 2.41 -9.24
CA TYR A 50 7.99 3.28 -8.16
C TYR A 50 7.05 2.54 -7.20
N LEU A 51 6.14 1.72 -7.72
CA LEU A 51 5.26 0.90 -6.90
C LEU A 51 6.06 -0.18 -6.16
N ASN A 52 6.97 -0.85 -6.86
CA ASN A 52 7.87 -1.84 -6.25
C ASN A 52 8.70 -1.26 -5.09
N ASN A 53 9.25 -0.06 -5.29
CA ASN A 53 10.04 0.62 -4.26
C ASN A 53 9.19 1.06 -3.07
N PHE A 54 7.94 1.49 -3.32
CA PHE A 54 7.00 1.81 -2.26
C PHE A 54 6.61 0.58 -1.44
N ASP A 55 6.31 -0.55 -2.08
CA ASP A 55 6.00 -1.82 -1.40
C ASP A 55 7.18 -2.30 -0.54
N ARG A 56 8.40 -2.27 -1.09
CA ARG A 56 9.62 -2.56 -0.34
C ARG A 56 9.77 -1.68 0.90
N ALA A 57 9.60 -0.37 0.74
CA ALA A 57 9.70 0.59 1.84
C ALA A 57 8.60 0.38 2.90
N MET A 58 7.38 0.04 2.49
CA MET A 58 6.27 -0.28 3.37
C MET A 58 6.57 -1.51 4.24
N ASN A 59 7.07 -2.59 3.62
CA ASN A 59 7.45 -3.82 4.33
C ASN A 59 8.64 -3.59 5.28
N SER A 60 9.67 -2.84 4.85
CA SER A 60 10.80 -2.47 5.74
C SER A 60 10.37 -1.58 6.92
N LEU A 61 9.38 -0.70 6.72
CA LEU A 61 8.80 0.10 7.80
C LEU A 61 8.08 -0.79 8.82
N GLU A 62 7.36 -1.80 8.34
CA GLU A 62 6.70 -2.80 9.20
C GLU A 62 7.72 -3.60 9.99
N GLU A 63 8.78 -4.10 9.36
CA GLU A 63 9.83 -4.86 10.04
C GLU A 63 10.47 -4.04 11.18
N LYS A 64 10.67 -2.74 10.96
CA LYS A 64 11.26 -1.82 11.95
C LYS A 64 10.33 -1.49 13.12
N HIS A 65 9.04 -1.28 12.85
CA HIS A 65 8.09 -0.75 13.85
C HIS A 65 7.07 -1.78 14.35
N SER A 66 7.03 -2.95 13.71
CA SER A 66 6.16 -4.09 13.98
C SER A 66 4.68 -3.72 14.10
N PHE A 67 4.22 -2.78 13.28
CA PHE A 67 2.88 -2.21 13.45
C PHE A 67 1.76 -3.22 13.17
N LEU A 68 2.00 -4.32 12.44
CA LEU A 68 0.99 -5.36 12.24
C LEU A 68 0.70 -6.18 13.51
N SER A 69 1.70 -6.35 14.38
CA SER A 69 1.56 -7.12 15.63
C SER A 69 1.07 -6.30 16.83
N ARG A 70 1.19 -4.97 16.78
CA ARG A 70 0.85 -4.05 17.90
C ARG A 70 -0.62 -3.65 17.97
N GLY A 71 -1.52 -4.64 18.05
CA GLY A 71 -2.94 -4.40 18.33
C GLY A 71 -3.67 -3.52 17.29
N PRO A 72 -4.94 -3.15 17.57
CA PRO A 72 -5.72 -2.30 16.68
C PRO A 72 -5.21 -0.85 16.68
N ALA A 73 -5.40 -0.15 15.55
CA ALA A 73 -5.13 1.28 15.45
C ALA A 73 -6.19 2.12 16.18
N TYR A 74 -5.80 3.29 16.66
CA TYR A 74 -6.71 4.33 17.14
C TYR A 74 -6.91 5.38 16.05
N THR A 75 -8.12 5.51 15.51
CA THR A 75 -8.39 6.53 14.49
C THR A 75 -8.78 7.86 15.13
N SER A 76 -7.84 8.81 15.16
CA SER A 76 -8.07 10.15 15.69
C SER A 76 -8.86 11.04 14.74
N TRP A 77 -8.81 10.79 13.42
CA TRP A 77 -9.43 11.66 12.43
C TRP A 77 -9.99 10.92 11.20
N LYS A 78 -11.24 11.21 10.85
CA LYS A 78 -11.93 10.71 9.65
C LYS A 78 -12.79 11.82 9.05
N HIS A 79 -12.17 12.74 8.30
CA HIS A 79 -12.86 13.92 7.81
C HIS A 79 -13.39 13.72 6.38
N GLN A 80 -14.72 13.68 6.27
CA GLN A 80 -15.38 13.34 5.01
C GLN A 80 -15.15 14.37 3.92
N ASP A 81 -15.28 15.68 4.19
CA ASP A 81 -15.19 16.69 3.13
C ASP A 81 -13.76 16.84 2.61
N ASP A 82 -12.81 17.06 3.52
CA ASP A 82 -11.38 17.09 3.24
C ASP A 82 -10.80 15.77 2.69
N LYS A 83 -11.50 14.64 2.86
CA LYS A 83 -11.03 13.29 2.48
C LYS A 83 -9.73 12.90 3.19
N VAL A 84 -9.56 13.31 4.45
CA VAL A 84 -8.38 13.02 5.26
C VAL A 84 -8.69 11.94 6.29
N ILE A 85 -7.82 10.95 6.40
CA ILE A 85 -7.83 9.93 7.45
C ILE A 85 -6.50 10.01 8.20
N ALA A 86 -6.56 10.10 9.54
CA ALA A 86 -5.39 9.96 10.39
C ALA A 86 -5.64 8.98 11.53
N PHE A 87 -4.67 8.12 11.79
CA PHE A 87 -4.71 7.15 12.87
C PHE A 87 -3.33 6.87 13.44
N GLU A 88 -3.31 6.44 14.68
CA GLU A 88 -2.10 6.02 15.38
C GLU A 88 -2.08 4.49 15.50
N ARG A 89 -0.92 3.90 15.22
CA ARG A 89 -0.68 2.47 15.39
C ARG A 89 0.78 2.23 15.70
N ALA A 90 1.06 1.46 16.74
CA ALA A 90 2.43 1.14 17.16
C ALA A 90 3.33 2.36 17.46
N GLY A 91 2.75 3.47 17.92
CA GLY A 91 3.48 4.72 18.16
C GLY A 91 3.83 5.50 16.89
N LEU A 92 3.32 5.07 15.72
CA LEU A 92 3.40 5.82 14.47
C LEU A 92 2.08 6.54 14.21
N LEU A 93 2.17 7.78 13.69
CA LEU A 93 1.06 8.51 13.13
C LEU A 93 1.00 8.30 11.61
N PHE A 94 -0.12 7.76 11.13
CA PHE A 94 -0.40 7.61 9.70
C PHE A 94 -1.39 8.70 9.27
N VAL A 95 -1.09 9.38 8.16
CA VAL A 95 -1.94 10.42 7.58
C VAL A 95 -2.11 10.16 6.09
N PHE A 96 -3.36 10.01 5.66
CA PHE A 96 -3.73 9.82 4.26
C PHE A 96 -4.63 10.97 3.80
N ASN A 97 -4.22 11.65 2.73
CA ASN A 97 -5.06 12.60 2.02
C ASN A 97 -5.57 11.95 0.73
N PHE A 98 -6.87 11.65 0.69
CA PHE A 98 -7.55 11.09 -0.49
C PHE A 98 -8.22 12.16 -1.36
N HIS A 99 -8.04 13.46 -1.07
CA HIS A 99 -8.58 14.51 -1.90
C HIS A 99 -7.89 14.52 -3.26
N THR A 100 -8.66 14.63 -4.33
CA THR A 100 -8.16 14.52 -5.71
C THR A 100 -7.43 15.77 -6.23
N ASN A 101 -7.45 16.87 -5.50
CA ASN A 101 -6.92 18.17 -5.97
C ASN A 101 -6.62 19.21 -4.87
N LYS A 102 -7.04 19.00 -3.61
CA LYS A 102 -6.71 19.92 -2.51
C LYS A 102 -5.52 19.42 -1.71
N SER A 103 -4.60 20.33 -1.49
CA SER A 103 -3.51 20.20 -0.52
C SER A 103 -3.79 21.13 0.65
N PHE A 104 -3.40 20.71 1.85
CA PHE A 104 -3.64 21.47 3.07
C PHE A 104 -2.29 21.83 3.70
N SER A 105 -2.01 23.12 3.85
CA SER A 105 -0.97 23.61 4.76
C SER A 105 -1.57 23.75 6.15
N ASP A 106 -0.73 23.62 7.18
CA ASP A 106 -1.12 23.89 8.58
C ASP A 106 -2.30 23.03 9.09
N TYR A 107 -2.52 21.86 8.49
CA TYR A 107 -3.59 20.94 8.86
C TYR A 107 -3.31 20.32 10.22
N LYS A 108 -4.20 20.56 11.19
CA LYS A 108 -4.02 20.07 12.56
C LYS A 108 -4.46 18.62 12.69
N ILE A 109 -3.57 17.78 13.21
CA ILE A 109 -3.83 16.37 13.53
C ILE A 109 -3.54 16.16 15.01
N GLY A 110 -4.45 15.47 15.71
CA GLY A 110 -4.24 15.07 17.10
C GLY A 110 -3.29 13.88 17.20
N ILE A 111 -2.43 13.91 18.22
CA ILE A 111 -1.47 12.84 18.57
C ILE A 111 -1.63 12.47 20.05
N GLU A 112 -1.31 11.23 20.40
CA GLU A 112 -1.42 10.72 21.78
C GLU A 112 -0.36 11.33 22.70
N VAL A 113 0.88 11.41 22.23
CA VAL A 113 2.04 11.86 23.02
C VAL A 113 2.61 13.12 22.40
N ALA A 114 2.76 14.18 23.19
CA ALA A 114 3.39 15.42 22.75
C ALA A 114 4.88 15.17 22.37
N GLY A 115 5.36 15.91 21.38
CA GLY A 115 6.79 15.94 21.05
C GLY A 115 7.61 16.73 22.08
N GLU A 116 8.92 16.55 22.04
CA GLU A 116 9.90 17.38 22.77
C GLU A 116 10.11 18.76 22.10
#